data_AF-A0A3N1VBV9-F1
#
_entry.id   AF-A0A3N1VBV9-F1
#
_cell.length_a   1.000
_cell.length_b   1.000
_cell.length_c   1.000
_cell.angle_alpha   90.00
_cell.angle_beta   90.00
_cell.angle_gamma   90.00
#
_symmetry.space_group_name_H-M   'P 1'
#
loop_
_entity.id
_entity.type
_entity.pdbx_description
1 polymer ?
#
loop_
_entity_poly.entity_id
_entity_poly.type
_entity_poly.pdbx_seq_one_letter_code
_entity_poly.pdbx_strand_id
1 'polypeptide(L)'
;MTSEQPDTSRGTRRRPAWAIGSIAAAVLLAGGGTAYWAAAASGDGGRGDRTGESAASAPRVAPSPSGPGIAPGEPDPHGSGVTYRADVKLPDAPAATAPSFAATGEVSPEEAARLATALGLPGSPRLTGETWQAGEGGDGSGPRLTVNHKAPGTWNFARFQGAGGQGSGGAGDDCKRGKDTCGPATLPQADGNGGADAAKGGAPVSEEAAKAAAAPVLAALGQSGAKLDARLTQGSVRVVTADPVIDGLPTQGWSTKISVGADSRVVAGSGELKAPVRAAEQPVVGAAEALARLNRASGGSGAADTGPSGCATSVPLSPDSPVGPGDTPPCNPEPRPMKPPRTETVKGAVLGLAPGTVDGARGLVPAWLFEVAGSEGGPARTVVQPAGEDAAGTPSASKGGRTVPGFAYQEADRKLTVDFWGSVCSTYALEAREEAGSVTVRITDTPKEPGRACIMLAQEMTVSATLQQPLGERKVIDATSGKPLPRQ
;
A
#
# COMPACT_ATOMS: atom_id res chain seq x y z
N MET A 1 95.77 -13.09 10.97
CA MET A 1 94.77 -14.13 11.28
C MET A 1 93.67 -14.02 10.25
N THR A 2 93.52 -15.10 9.48
CA THR A 2 92.37 -15.57 8.70
C THR A 2 91.04 -15.10 9.33
N SER A 3 90.01 -14.66 8.62
CA SER A 3 89.45 -15.27 7.40
C SER A 3 88.59 -14.27 6.60
N GLU A 4 88.78 -14.30 5.27
CA GLU A 4 87.75 -14.38 4.21
C GLU A 4 86.53 -13.42 4.28
N GLN A 5 86.36 -12.39 3.44
CA GLN A 5 86.37 -12.33 1.95
C GLN A 5 85.43 -13.34 1.29
N PRO A 6 84.88 -13.06 0.09
CA PRO A 6 84.14 -11.87 -0.36
C PRO A 6 82.88 -12.33 -1.13
N ASP A 7 82.11 -11.49 -1.81
CA ASP A 7 82.24 -11.21 -3.25
C ASP A 7 80.79 -11.12 -3.74
N THR A 8 80.40 -10.32 -4.72
CA THR A 8 81.03 -9.19 -5.38
C THR A 8 79.89 -8.50 -6.12
N SER A 9 79.99 -7.17 -6.21
CA SER A 9 79.85 -6.39 -7.45
C SER A 9 78.53 -6.42 -8.21
N ARG A 10 78.14 -5.40 -8.96
CA ARG A 10 78.55 -4.03 -9.27
C ARG A 10 77.27 -3.57 -10.03
N GLY A 11 76.70 -2.40 -9.80
CA GLY A 11 77.36 -1.12 -9.83
C GLY A 11 76.58 -0.23 -10.80
N THR A 12 76.32 1.01 -10.36
CA THR A 12 76.34 2.25 -11.16
C THR A 12 75.32 2.39 -12.30
N ARG A 13 74.67 3.53 -12.57
CA ARG A 13 74.79 4.95 -12.18
C ARG A 13 73.57 5.66 -12.80
N ARG A 14 73.04 6.69 -12.11
CA ARG A 14 72.66 8.06 -12.61
C ARG A 14 71.91 8.13 -13.97
N ARG A 15 70.80 8.85 -14.16
CA ARG A 15 70.29 10.14 -13.63
C ARG A 15 68.90 10.45 -14.31
N PRO A 16 68.20 11.56 -13.97
CA PRO A 16 66.73 11.68 -14.01
C PRO A 16 66.15 12.25 -15.31
N ALA A 17 64.84 12.06 -15.52
CA ALA A 17 64.05 12.78 -16.51
C ALA A 17 62.68 13.21 -15.94
N TRP A 18 62.59 14.52 -15.73
CA TRP A 18 61.47 15.44 -15.97
C TRP A 18 60.03 14.91 -16.06
N ALA A 19 59.20 15.59 -15.26
CA ALA A 19 57.75 15.59 -15.30
C ALA A 19 57.18 15.99 -16.67
N ILE A 20 56.16 15.25 -17.11
CA ILE A 20 55.12 15.74 -18.01
C ILE A 20 53.80 15.44 -17.34
N GLY A 21 53.07 16.52 -17.02
CA GLY A 21 51.72 16.45 -16.49
C GLY A 21 50.75 15.89 -17.52
N SER A 22 49.87 15.01 -17.08
CA SER A 22 48.61 14.72 -17.75
C SER A 22 47.49 15.06 -16.78
N ILE A 23 46.83 16.17 -17.05
CA ILE A 23 45.57 16.57 -16.42
C ILE A 23 44.49 15.70 -17.07
N ALA A 24 44.08 14.63 -16.38
CA ALA A 24 42.81 13.97 -16.65
C ALA A 24 41.76 14.61 -15.75
N ALA A 25 41.04 15.59 -16.28
CA ALA A 25 39.83 16.10 -15.67
C ALA A 25 38.73 15.03 -15.78
N ALA A 26 38.57 14.21 -14.75
CA ALA A 26 37.42 13.35 -14.60
C ALA A 26 36.24 14.19 -14.10
N VAL A 27 35.35 14.57 -15.02
CA VAL A 27 34.02 15.10 -14.68
C VAL A 27 33.20 13.92 -14.14
N LEU A 28 33.05 13.86 -12.82
CA LEU A 28 32.03 13.03 -12.17
C LEU A 28 30.68 13.67 -12.42
N LEU A 29 30.02 13.28 -13.51
CA LEU A 29 28.57 13.45 -13.65
C LEU A 29 27.90 12.55 -12.61
N ALA A 30 27.26 13.18 -11.63
CA ALA A 30 26.28 12.55 -10.76
C ALA A 30 25.08 12.10 -11.61
N GLY A 31 25.19 10.91 -12.20
CA GLY A 31 24.08 10.17 -12.80
C GLY A 31 23.36 9.37 -11.71
N GLY A 32 22.09 9.71 -11.49
CA GLY A 32 21.21 9.03 -10.55
C GLY A 32 21.03 7.55 -10.89
N GLY A 33 21.22 6.70 -9.89
CA GLY A 33 20.98 5.27 -9.98
C GLY A 33 19.49 4.97 -10.09
N THR A 34 19.03 4.72 -11.31
CA THR A 34 17.81 3.95 -11.57
C THR A 34 18.13 2.47 -11.41
N ALA A 35 17.42 1.79 -10.51
CA ALA A 35 17.48 0.34 -10.39
C ALA A 35 16.85 -0.29 -11.65
N TYR A 36 17.70 -0.67 -12.60
CA TYR A 36 17.34 -1.59 -13.67
C TYR A 36 17.36 -3.02 -13.12
N TRP A 37 16.21 -3.66 -13.08
CA TRP A 37 16.12 -5.11 -12.97
C TRP A 37 16.53 -5.71 -14.32
N ALA A 38 17.69 -6.35 -14.36
CA ALA A 38 18.10 -7.17 -15.50
C ALA A 38 17.34 -8.50 -15.44
N ALA A 39 16.44 -8.71 -16.40
CA ALA A 39 15.96 -10.04 -16.75
C ALA A 39 17.11 -10.79 -17.44
N ALA A 40 17.60 -11.86 -16.81
CA ALA A 40 18.58 -12.74 -17.44
C ALA A 40 17.86 -13.58 -18.51
N ALA A 41 18.04 -13.18 -19.78
CA ALA A 41 17.86 -14.07 -20.91
C ALA A 41 19.24 -14.64 -21.26
N SER A 42 19.46 -15.93 -21.02
CA SER A 42 20.54 -16.67 -21.67
C SER A 42 20.09 -18.09 -21.96
N GLY A 43 19.97 -18.40 -23.26
CA GLY A 43 19.95 -19.74 -23.78
C GLY A 43 20.48 -19.70 -25.22
N ASP A 44 21.69 -20.18 -25.45
CA ASP A 44 21.90 -21.50 -26.06
C ASP A 44 23.38 -21.95 -25.97
N GLY A 45 23.59 -23.26 -25.85
CA GLY A 45 24.84 -23.96 -26.19
C GLY A 45 25.77 -24.42 -25.05
N GLY A 46 25.65 -25.67 -24.60
CA GLY A 46 26.83 -26.42 -24.09
C GLY A 46 26.67 -27.33 -22.86
N ARG A 47 26.10 -28.53 -23.08
CA ARG A 47 26.34 -29.83 -22.41
C ARG A 47 26.96 -29.85 -20.99
N GLY A 48 26.16 -30.24 -19.99
CA GLY A 48 26.65 -30.63 -18.67
C GLY A 48 25.54 -31.15 -17.76
N ASP A 49 25.47 -32.46 -17.64
CA ASP A 49 24.53 -33.28 -16.86
C ASP A 49 24.49 -32.91 -15.36
N ARG A 50 23.27 -32.65 -14.82
CA ARG A 50 22.86 -33.00 -13.44
C ARG A 50 21.37 -32.71 -13.18
N THR A 51 20.73 -33.71 -12.60
CA THR A 51 19.31 -33.86 -12.27
C THR A 51 18.85 -32.99 -11.09
N GLY A 52 17.63 -32.46 -11.17
CA GLY A 52 16.94 -31.75 -10.09
C GLY A 52 15.62 -31.15 -10.54
N GLU A 53 14.52 -31.90 -10.37
CA GLU A 53 13.14 -31.45 -10.58
C GLU A 53 12.85 -30.13 -9.83
N SER A 54 12.41 -29.13 -10.58
CA SER A 54 12.03 -27.81 -10.07
C SER A 54 10.66 -27.85 -9.43
N ALA A 55 10.61 -27.63 -8.12
CA ALA A 55 9.39 -27.17 -7.44
C ALA A 55 9.10 -25.73 -7.91
N ALA A 56 8.08 -25.58 -8.75
CA ALA A 56 7.59 -24.30 -9.23
C ALA A 56 7.20 -23.39 -8.05
N SER A 57 7.95 -22.30 -7.85
CA SER A 57 7.58 -21.23 -6.94
C SER A 57 6.47 -20.40 -7.59
N ALA A 58 5.23 -20.55 -7.12
CA ALA A 58 4.13 -19.67 -7.52
C ALA A 58 4.46 -18.21 -7.13
N PRO A 59 4.24 -17.22 -8.02
CA PRO A 59 4.45 -15.81 -7.69
C PRO A 59 3.46 -15.38 -6.60
N ARG A 60 3.98 -15.06 -5.41
CA ARG A 60 3.18 -14.46 -4.34
C ARG A 60 2.94 -12.99 -4.66
N VAL A 61 1.73 -12.69 -5.10
CA VAL A 61 1.19 -11.32 -5.17
C VAL A 61 1.12 -10.77 -3.74
N ALA A 62 1.67 -9.57 -3.53
CA ALA A 62 1.52 -8.85 -2.28
C ALA A 62 0.03 -8.53 -2.04
N PRO A 63 -0.54 -8.78 -0.85
CA PRO A 63 -1.92 -8.43 -0.58
C PRO A 63 -2.07 -6.90 -0.64
N SER A 64 -3.05 -6.44 -1.42
CA SER A 64 -3.52 -5.05 -1.42
C SER A 64 -3.93 -4.61 -0.02
N PRO A 65 -3.75 -3.33 0.35
CA PRO A 65 -4.25 -2.82 1.62
C PRO A 65 -5.77 -2.98 1.68
N SER A 66 -6.24 -3.65 2.73
CA SER A 66 -7.65 -3.88 3.02
C SER A 66 -8.35 -2.56 3.43
N GLY A 67 -8.71 -1.76 2.43
CA GLY A 67 -9.90 -0.93 2.50
C GLY A 67 -11.16 -1.81 2.35
N PRO A 68 -12.37 -1.28 2.63
CA PRO A 68 -13.63 -2.00 2.39
C PRO A 68 -13.91 -2.02 0.88
N GLY A 69 -13.12 -2.79 0.13
CA GLY A 69 -13.33 -3.05 -1.28
C GLY A 69 -13.78 -4.49 -1.43
N ILE A 70 -15.00 -4.69 -1.92
CA ILE A 70 -15.44 -6.00 -2.41
C ILE A 70 -14.77 -6.20 -3.77
N ALA A 71 -14.12 -7.34 -3.97
CA ALA A 71 -13.49 -7.64 -5.25
C ALA A 71 -14.55 -7.67 -6.37
N PRO A 72 -14.24 -7.21 -7.60
CA PRO A 72 -15.17 -7.29 -8.71
C PRO A 72 -15.71 -8.72 -8.90
N GLY A 73 -17.03 -8.91 -8.79
CA GLY A 73 -17.71 -10.20 -8.93
C GLY A 73 -17.94 -10.99 -7.63
N GLU A 74 -17.44 -10.52 -6.48
CA GLU A 74 -17.76 -11.12 -5.19
C GLU A 74 -19.08 -10.53 -4.64
N PRO A 75 -20.02 -11.36 -4.13
CA PRO A 75 -21.23 -10.85 -3.49
C PRO A 75 -20.86 -9.94 -2.30
N ASP A 76 -21.56 -8.82 -2.16
CA ASP A 76 -21.38 -7.94 -1.00
C ASP A 76 -21.60 -8.72 0.30
N PRO A 77 -20.57 -8.88 1.18
CA PRO A 77 -20.71 -9.60 2.44
C PRO A 77 -21.70 -8.93 3.39
N HIS A 78 -22.11 -7.69 3.13
CA HIS A 78 -23.14 -6.96 3.86
C HIS A 78 -24.57 -7.17 3.31
N GLY A 79 -24.74 -7.87 2.18
CA GLY A 79 -26.03 -8.16 1.56
C GLY A 79 -26.51 -7.07 0.61
N SER A 80 -27.84 -6.93 0.48
CA SER A 80 -28.50 -5.98 -0.43
C SER A 80 -28.43 -4.53 0.06
N GLY A 81 -27.21 -3.99 0.17
CA GLY A 81 -26.92 -2.58 0.45
C GLY A 81 -27.27 -2.10 1.87
N VAL A 82 -26.46 -1.18 2.40
CA VAL A 82 -26.75 -0.47 3.65
C VAL A 82 -27.24 0.94 3.30
N THR A 83 -28.38 1.35 3.85
CA THR A 83 -28.88 2.72 3.76
C THR A 83 -28.68 3.44 5.09
N TYR A 84 -28.08 4.61 5.07
CA TYR A 84 -27.88 5.44 6.24
C TYR A 84 -28.97 6.51 6.34
N ARG A 85 -29.64 6.59 7.49
CA ARG A 85 -30.69 7.57 7.77
C ARG A 85 -30.31 8.41 8.98
N ALA A 86 -30.24 9.73 8.80
CA ALA A 86 -30.08 10.65 9.93
C ALA A 86 -31.38 10.76 10.74
N ASP A 87 -31.27 10.62 12.06
CA ASP A 87 -32.35 10.91 13.01
C ASP A 87 -32.19 12.27 13.71
N VAL A 88 -31.07 12.94 13.45
CA VAL A 88 -30.77 14.31 13.89
C VAL A 88 -30.72 15.25 12.70
N LYS A 89 -30.88 16.56 12.96
CA LYS A 89 -30.57 17.59 11.96
C LYS A 89 -29.07 17.55 11.68
N LEU A 90 -28.70 17.23 10.45
CA LEU A 90 -27.32 17.28 10.00
C LEU A 90 -26.86 18.74 9.86
N PRO A 91 -25.58 19.05 10.14
CA PRO A 91 -25.04 20.39 9.97
C PRO A 91 -25.03 20.81 8.49
N ASP A 92 -25.33 22.08 8.26
CA ASP A 92 -25.00 22.75 7.01
C ASP A 92 -23.47 22.90 6.92
N ALA A 93 -22.89 22.93 5.72
CA ALA A 93 -21.44 23.13 5.58
C ALA A 93 -21.06 24.47 6.23
N PRO A 94 -20.19 24.49 7.27
CA PRO A 94 -19.91 25.71 8.03
C PRO A 94 -19.13 26.75 7.22
N ALA A 95 -18.49 26.33 6.13
CA ALA A 95 -17.84 27.18 5.13
C ALA A 95 -17.99 26.52 3.74
N ALA A 96 -18.02 27.31 2.68
CA ALA A 96 -18.07 26.80 1.30
C ALA A 96 -16.80 26.01 0.93
N THR A 97 -15.70 26.19 1.68
CA THR A 97 -14.44 25.49 1.49
C THR A 97 -13.91 24.91 2.80
N ALA A 98 -13.05 23.90 2.70
CA ALA A 98 -12.29 23.36 3.82
C ALA A 98 -10.85 23.01 3.39
N PRO A 99 -9.87 23.06 4.30
CA PRO A 99 -8.48 22.81 3.97
C PRO A 99 -8.20 21.32 3.69
N SER A 100 -7.36 21.07 2.70
CA SER A 100 -6.65 19.80 2.52
C SER A 100 -5.23 19.88 3.08
N PHE A 101 -4.63 18.72 3.34
CA PHE A 101 -3.28 18.65 3.90
C PHE A 101 -2.44 17.64 3.12
N ALA A 102 -1.27 18.06 2.64
CA ALA A 102 -0.35 17.20 1.91
C ALA A 102 0.66 16.57 2.87
N ALA A 103 1.01 15.30 2.67
CA ALA A 103 2.12 14.67 3.37
C ALA A 103 3.43 14.99 2.66
N THR A 104 4.03 16.14 2.98
CA THR A 104 5.27 16.62 2.35
C THR A 104 6.40 16.84 3.37
N GLY A 105 7.62 16.94 2.86
CA GLY A 105 8.83 17.11 3.67
C GLY A 105 9.47 15.79 4.07
N GLU A 106 10.41 15.89 5.01
CA GLU A 106 11.26 14.80 5.45
C GLU A 106 11.22 14.67 6.98
N VAL A 107 11.38 13.43 7.45
CA VAL A 107 11.53 13.08 8.85
C VAL A 107 12.97 13.35 9.26
N SER A 108 13.14 14.22 10.24
CA SER A 108 14.45 14.56 10.78
C SER A 108 15.00 13.45 11.70
N PRO A 109 16.32 13.36 11.88
CA PRO A 109 16.91 12.41 12.84
C PRO A 109 16.37 12.62 14.26
N GLU A 110 16.08 13.87 14.66
CA GLU A 110 15.52 14.21 15.96
C GLU A 110 14.08 13.71 16.13
N GLU A 111 13.26 13.82 15.08
CA GLU A 111 11.90 13.27 15.07
C GLU A 111 11.92 11.75 15.23
N ALA A 112 12.78 11.06 14.48
CA ALA A 112 12.96 9.61 14.60
C ALA A 112 13.51 9.21 15.99
N ALA A 113 14.46 9.97 16.53
CA ALA A 113 15.08 9.70 17.84
C ALA A 113 14.09 9.88 18.99
N ARG A 114 13.20 10.86 18.89
CA ARG A 114 12.13 11.10 19.86
C ARG A 114 11.18 9.90 19.95
N LEU A 115 10.76 9.37 18.79
CA LEU A 115 9.91 8.18 18.73
C LEU A 115 10.66 6.94 19.27
N ALA A 116 11.92 6.73 18.88
CA ALA A 116 12.74 5.64 19.37
C ALA A 116 12.88 5.65 20.91
N THR A 117 13.12 6.84 21.48
CA THR A 117 13.22 7.04 22.93
C THR A 117 11.91 6.70 23.64
N ALA A 118 10.77 7.15 23.09
CA ALA A 118 9.46 6.84 23.66
C ALA A 118 9.10 5.34 23.61
N LEU A 119 9.68 4.60 22.67
CA LEU A 119 9.56 3.15 22.54
C LEU A 119 10.59 2.38 23.38
N GLY A 120 11.46 3.09 24.13
CA GLY A 120 12.49 2.48 24.97
C GLY A 120 13.66 1.88 24.19
N LEU A 121 13.92 2.35 22.96
CA LEU A 121 15.03 1.90 22.15
C LEU A 121 16.30 2.69 22.50
N PRO A 122 17.41 2.02 22.88
CA PRO A 122 18.67 2.70 23.14
C PRO A 122 19.36 3.12 21.83
N GLY A 123 20.16 4.18 21.92
CA GLY A 123 20.99 4.67 20.81
C GLY A 123 20.26 5.59 19.82
N SER A 124 21.03 6.17 18.90
CA SER A 124 20.52 7.08 17.88
C SER A 124 20.04 6.30 16.65
N PRO A 125 18.91 6.69 16.03
CA PRO A 125 18.49 6.12 14.77
C PRO A 125 19.55 6.34 13.68
N ARG A 126 19.78 5.30 12.87
CA ARG A 126 20.65 5.35 11.69
C ARG A 126 19.81 5.47 10.43
N LEU A 127 20.19 6.34 9.50
CA LEU A 127 19.60 6.37 8.17
C LEU A 127 20.25 5.27 7.33
N THR A 128 19.46 4.40 6.73
CA THR A 128 19.93 3.33 5.83
C THR A 128 19.03 3.32 4.61
N GLY A 129 19.55 3.76 3.46
CA GLY A 129 18.72 4.10 2.31
C GLY A 129 17.74 5.22 2.67
N GLU A 130 16.46 5.02 2.37
CA GLU A 130 15.37 5.97 2.64
C GLU A 130 14.63 5.68 3.97
N THR A 131 15.29 5.02 4.93
CA THR A 131 14.64 4.56 6.17
C THR A 131 15.53 4.78 7.39
N TRP A 132 15.01 5.48 8.39
CA TRP A 132 15.58 5.54 9.73
C TRP A 132 15.34 4.23 10.46
N GLN A 133 16.37 3.69 11.10
CA GLN A 133 16.31 2.43 11.84
C GLN A 133 16.87 2.60 13.26
N ALA A 134 16.20 2.00 14.25
CA ALA A 134 16.65 1.98 15.65
C ALA A 134 16.33 0.64 16.33
N GLY A 135 17.09 0.30 17.37
CA GLY A 135 16.82 -0.83 18.29
C GLY A 135 17.43 -2.19 17.94
N GLU A 136 17.91 -2.38 16.72
CA GLU A 136 18.51 -3.64 16.28
C GLU A 136 19.83 -3.91 17.02
N GLY A 137 19.96 -5.10 17.64
CA GLY A 137 21.22 -5.60 18.17
C GLY A 137 22.20 -5.95 17.05
N GLY A 138 23.50 -6.08 17.37
CA GLY A 138 24.53 -6.40 16.36
C GLY A 138 24.33 -7.74 15.63
N ASP A 139 23.44 -8.60 16.14
CA ASP A 139 23.06 -9.91 15.60
C ASP A 139 21.72 -9.90 14.84
N GLY A 140 21.12 -8.73 14.62
CA GLY A 140 19.81 -8.60 13.96
C GLY A 140 18.61 -8.96 14.85
N SER A 141 18.85 -9.30 16.12
CA SER A 141 17.79 -9.62 17.08
C SER A 141 17.33 -8.39 17.86
N GLY A 142 16.13 -8.48 18.44
CA GLY A 142 15.59 -7.47 19.36
C GLY A 142 14.54 -6.52 18.77
N PRO A 143 14.20 -5.46 19.52
CA PRO A 143 13.15 -4.53 19.15
C PRO A 143 13.60 -3.66 17.97
N ARG A 144 12.73 -3.48 16.97
CA ARG A 144 13.07 -2.70 15.78
C ARG A 144 12.04 -1.62 15.53
N LEU A 145 12.52 -0.41 15.32
CA LEU A 145 11.77 0.70 14.74
C LEU A 145 12.32 0.99 13.34
N THR A 146 11.42 1.09 12.36
CA THR A 146 11.71 1.63 11.03
C THR A 146 10.82 2.83 10.77
N VAL A 147 11.37 3.90 10.20
CA VAL A 147 10.62 5.10 9.79
C VAL A 147 11.06 5.53 8.41
N ASN A 148 10.12 5.70 7.48
CA ASN A 148 10.45 6.25 6.16
C ASN A 148 11.00 7.68 6.30
N HIS A 149 12.07 7.99 5.57
CA HIS A 149 12.68 9.33 5.58
C HIS A 149 11.73 10.39 4.98
N LYS A 150 10.98 10.04 3.93
CA LYS A 150 10.02 10.95 3.29
C LYS A 150 8.67 10.93 4.00
N ALA A 151 8.02 12.09 4.05
CA ALA A 151 6.64 12.21 4.50
C ALA A 151 5.71 11.25 3.73
N PRO A 152 4.71 10.64 4.39
CA PRO A 152 4.25 10.90 5.77
C PRO A 152 5.13 10.32 6.89
N GLY A 153 6.26 9.69 6.55
CA GLY A 153 7.16 9.13 7.55
C GLY A 153 6.55 7.90 8.21
N THR A 154 5.98 7.00 7.39
CA THR A 154 5.34 5.77 7.87
C THR A 154 6.33 5.00 8.72
N TRP A 155 5.91 4.70 9.94
CA TRP A 155 6.72 4.00 10.92
C TRP A 155 6.09 2.69 11.34
N ASN A 156 6.96 1.74 11.69
CA ASN A 156 6.58 0.45 12.22
C ASN A 156 7.55 0.07 13.34
N PHE A 157 6.99 -0.36 14.46
CA PHE A 157 7.71 -0.88 15.60
C PHE A 157 7.26 -2.30 15.90
N ALA A 158 8.22 -3.19 16.11
CA ALA A 158 7.99 -4.52 16.65
C ALA A 158 9.04 -4.80 17.72
N ARG A 159 8.60 -5.10 18.94
CA ARG A 159 9.52 -5.42 20.04
C ARG A 159 10.16 -6.79 19.87
N PHE A 160 9.40 -7.73 19.31
CA PHE A 160 9.85 -9.05 18.97
C PHE A 160 9.79 -9.16 17.46
N GLN A 161 10.93 -9.39 16.82
CA GLN A 161 10.88 -9.93 15.47
C GLN A 161 10.28 -11.33 15.61
N GLY A 162 9.31 -11.69 14.76
CA GLY A 162 9.07 -13.12 14.53
C GLY A 162 10.43 -13.72 14.19
N ALA A 163 10.78 -14.88 14.76
CA ALA A 163 12.05 -15.53 14.46
C ALA A 163 12.10 -15.76 12.95
N GLY A 164 12.75 -14.83 12.24
CA GLY A 164 12.84 -14.77 10.80
C GLY A 164 13.87 -15.77 10.30
N GLY A 165 13.71 -17.03 10.68
CA GLY A 165 13.97 -18.12 9.74
C GLY A 165 12.79 -18.15 8.78
N GLN A 166 13.10 -18.12 7.49
CA GLN A 166 12.19 -18.15 6.36
C GLN A 166 10.90 -18.96 6.58
N GLY A 167 9.77 -18.29 6.80
CA GLY A 167 8.44 -18.92 6.83
C GLY A 167 7.53 -18.38 7.94
N SER A 168 6.46 -17.72 7.52
CA SER A 168 5.23 -17.41 8.27
C SER A 168 5.05 -18.05 9.66
N GLY A 169 4.93 -17.21 10.69
CA GLY A 169 4.03 -17.41 11.83
C GLY A 169 4.28 -18.62 12.74
N GLY A 170 5.08 -18.44 13.78
CA GLY A 170 5.18 -19.37 14.91
C GLY A 170 6.55 -19.32 15.56
N ALA A 171 6.66 -19.79 16.80
CA ALA A 171 7.88 -20.48 17.20
C ALA A 171 8.22 -21.50 16.08
N GLY A 172 9.51 -21.73 15.80
CA GLY A 172 9.95 -22.60 14.71
C GLY A 172 9.10 -23.86 14.62
N ASP A 173 8.86 -24.34 13.40
CA ASP A 173 8.10 -25.55 13.20
C ASP A 173 8.72 -26.67 14.05
N ASP A 174 7.99 -27.20 15.04
CA ASP A 174 8.44 -28.32 15.88
C ASP A 174 8.57 -29.64 15.07
N CYS A 175 8.72 -29.51 13.75
CA CYS A 175 8.92 -30.59 12.81
C CYS A 175 10.31 -31.17 13.00
N LYS A 176 10.34 -32.47 13.30
CA LYS A 176 11.61 -33.19 13.43
C LYS A 176 12.32 -33.19 12.07
N ARG A 177 13.53 -32.62 12.04
CA ARG A 177 14.42 -32.64 10.88
C ARG A 177 14.57 -34.08 10.34
N GLY A 178 14.31 -34.27 9.04
CA GLY A 178 14.41 -35.58 8.36
C GLY A 178 13.11 -36.40 8.34
N LYS A 179 11.95 -35.77 8.55
CA LYS A 179 10.63 -36.37 8.33
C LYS A 179 9.85 -35.56 7.30
N ASP A 180 9.24 -36.24 6.35
CA ASP A 180 8.49 -35.62 5.24
C ASP A 180 7.10 -35.11 5.65
N THR A 181 6.69 -35.35 6.90
CA THR A 181 5.43 -34.85 7.46
C THR A 181 5.65 -34.34 8.87
N CYS A 182 5.08 -33.16 9.17
CA CYS A 182 4.95 -32.62 10.52
C CYS A 182 3.81 -33.31 11.28
N GLY A 183 3.78 -34.64 11.29
CA GLY A 183 2.63 -35.41 11.80
C GLY A 183 1.29 -35.06 11.11
N PRO A 184 0.17 -35.68 11.49
CA PRO A 184 -1.14 -35.17 11.13
C PRO A 184 -1.29 -33.76 11.73
N ALA A 185 -1.77 -32.81 10.93
CA ALA A 185 -2.05 -31.45 11.37
C ALA A 185 -3.09 -31.49 12.49
N THR A 186 -2.61 -31.63 13.73
CA THR A 186 -3.39 -31.31 14.91
C THR A 186 -3.38 -29.79 14.95
N LEU A 187 -4.43 -29.18 14.36
CA LEU A 187 -4.95 -27.96 14.98
C LEU A 187 -5.05 -28.28 16.48
N PRO A 188 -4.61 -27.40 17.41
CA PRO A 188 -4.68 -27.70 18.82
C PRO A 188 -6.14 -27.99 19.17
N GLN A 189 -6.43 -29.28 19.22
CA GLN A 189 -7.71 -29.81 19.57
C GLN A 189 -7.68 -29.78 21.09
N ALA A 190 -8.67 -29.10 21.66
CA ALA A 190 -8.83 -28.98 23.09
C ALA A 190 -9.24 -30.36 23.62
N ASP A 191 -8.25 -31.23 23.77
CA ASP A 191 -8.42 -32.59 24.24
C ASP A 191 -8.47 -32.51 25.75
N GLY A 192 -9.66 -32.80 26.29
CA GLY A 192 -9.91 -32.88 27.72
C GLY A 192 -8.90 -33.80 28.42
N ASN A 193 -8.49 -33.36 29.61
CA ASN A 193 -7.62 -34.04 30.58
C ASN A 193 -6.10 -33.88 30.43
N GLY A 194 -5.64 -32.65 30.19
CA GLY A 194 -4.29 -32.20 30.51
C GLY A 194 -4.33 -31.05 31.53
N GLY A 195 -3.55 -31.15 32.61
CA GLY A 195 -3.53 -30.20 33.73
C GLY A 195 -3.34 -28.74 33.32
N ALA A 196 -3.86 -27.86 34.16
CA ALA A 196 -3.90 -26.41 34.00
C ALA A 196 -2.51 -25.75 34.03
N ASP A 197 -1.69 -25.95 33.00
CA ASP A 197 -0.48 -25.14 32.73
C ASP A 197 -0.13 -25.09 31.23
N ALA A 198 -1.14 -25.20 30.36
CA ALA A 198 -1.02 -24.71 28.99
C ALA A 198 -0.83 -23.18 29.06
N ALA A 199 0.28 -22.67 28.52
CA ALA A 199 0.74 -21.29 28.61
C ALA A 199 -0.41 -20.28 28.72
N LYS A 200 -0.68 -19.80 29.94
CA LYS A 200 -1.60 -18.70 30.19
C LYS A 200 -1.03 -17.46 29.51
N GLY A 201 -1.36 -17.24 28.25
CA GLY A 201 -1.31 -15.90 27.67
C GLY A 201 -2.12 -15.01 28.60
N GLY A 202 -1.44 -14.08 29.29
CA GLY A 202 -2.08 -13.25 30.32
C GLY A 202 -3.30 -12.53 29.74
N ALA A 203 -4.30 -12.27 30.58
CA ALA A 203 -5.42 -11.43 30.15
C ALA A 203 -4.88 -10.08 29.62
N PRO A 204 -5.47 -9.52 28.55
CA PRO A 204 -5.08 -8.19 28.10
C PRO A 204 -5.30 -7.20 29.25
N VAL A 205 -4.41 -6.22 29.36
CA VAL A 205 -4.52 -5.12 30.34
C VAL A 205 -5.86 -4.37 30.17
N SER A 206 -6.26 -3.56 31.15
CA SER A 206 -7.45 -2.70 30.99
C SER A 206 -7.24 -1.64 29.90
N GLU A 207 -8.34 -1.00 29.45
CA GLU A 207 -8.23 0.11 28.49
C GLU A 207 -7.42 1.27 29.05
N GLU A 208 -7.61 1.60 30.31
CA GLU A 208 -6.93 2.69 31.01
C GLU A 208 -5.43 2.40 31.11
N ALA A 209 -5.05 1.17 31.47
CA ALA A 209 -3.66 0.74 31.54
C ALA A 209 -3.00 0.76 30.15
N ALA A 210 -3.69 0.31 29.11
CA ALA A 210 -3.16 0.40 27.74
C ALA A 210 -2.99 1.84 27.26
N LYS A 211 -3.96 2.73 27.53
CA LYS A 211 -3.87 4.17 27.19
C LYS A 211 -2.71 4.83 27.93
N ALA A 212 -2.50 4.50 29.21
CA ALA A 212 -1.37 5.00 29.99
C ALA A 212 -0.02 4.52 29.42
N ALA A 213 0.08 3.24 29.03
CA ALA A 213 1.28 2.69 28.40
C ALA A 213 1.57 3.29 27.01
N ALA A 214 0.54 3.65 26.25
CA ALA A 214 0.67 4.28 24.94
C ALA A 214 0.99 5.78 25.00
N ALA A 215 0.68 6.46 26.11
CA ALA A 215 0.77 7.91 26.23
C ALA A 215 2.15 8.52 25.90
N PRO A 216 3.29 7.93 26.32
CA PRO A 216 4.61 8.46 25.96
C PRO A 216 4.87 8.43 24.44
N VAL A 217 4.44 7.35 23.77
CA VAL A 217 4.58 7.21 22.31
C VAL A 217 3.70 8.24 21.60
N LEU A 218 2.45 8.39 22.03
CA LEU A 218 1.53 9.40 21.47
C LEU A 218 2.04 10.83 21.69
N ALA A 219 2.65 11.13 22.84
CA ALA A 219 3.28 12.42 23.08
C ALA A 219 4.47 12.68 22.15
N ALA A 220 5.31 11.67 21.89
CA ALA A 220 6.41 11.78 20.94
C ALA A 220 5.93 12.02 19.49
N LEU A 221 4.73 11.56 19.16
CA LEU A 221 4.08 11.78 17.86
C LEU A 221 3.32 13.12 17.79
N GLY A 222 3.27 13.88 18.88
CA GLY A 222 2.45 15.11 18.96
C GLY A 222 0.94 14.86 19.01
N GLN A 223 0.52 13.66 19.41
CA GLN A 223 -0.88 13.21 19.36
C GLN A 223 -1.53 13.11 20.75
N SER A 224 -1.03 13.82 21.76
CA SER A 224 -1.58 13.77 23.13
C SER A 224 -3.05 14.20 23.23
N GLY A 225 -3.53 15.01 22.29
CA GLY A 225 -4.94 15.43 22.21
C GLY A 225 -5.84 14.53 21.36
N ALA A 226 -5.32 13.43 20.81
CA ALA A 226 -6.10 12.51 19.99
C ALA A 226 -7.15 11.77 20.83
N LYS A 227 -8.32 11.50 20.21
CA LYS A 227 -9.31 10.60 20.82
C LYS A 227 -8.76 9.17 20.78
N LEU A 228 -8.77 8.50 21.92
CA LEU A 228 -8.23 7.14 22.07
C LEU A 228 -9.33 6.09 22.13
N ASP A 229 -9.22 5.06 21.29
CA ASP A 229 -10.02 3.83 21.36
C ASP A 229 -9.10 2.66 21.73
N ALA A 230 -9.42 1.96 22.82
CA ALA A 230 -8.65 0.81 23.28
C ALA A 230 -9.51 -0.47 23.40
N ARG A 231 -10.69 -0.50 22.76
CA ARG A 231 -11.65 -1.61 22.90
C ARG A 231 -11.14 -2.90 22.25
N LEU A 232 -10.30 -2.80 21.22
CA LEU A 232 -9.81 -3.94 20.47
C LEU A 232 -8.77 -4.75 21.26
N THR A 233 -9.00 -6.05 21.36
CA THR A 233 -8.07 -7.03 21.95
C THR A 233 -7.77 -8.14 20.96
N GLN A 234 -6.52 -8.61 20.95
CA GLN A 234 -6.05 -9.76 20.18
C GLN A 234 -5.25 -10.67 21.11
N GLY A 235 -5.90 -11.74 21.61
CA GLY A 235 -5.32 -12.58 22.66
C GLY A 235 -4.99 -11.76 23.91
N SER A 236 -3.71 -11.79 24.33
CA SER A 236 -3.18 -11.04 25.48
C SER A 236 -2.80 -9.60 25.19
N VAL A 237 -2.99 -9.14 23.94
CA VAL A 237 -2.61 -7.80 23.48
C VAL A 237 -3.84 -6.91 23.38
N ARG A 238 -3.76 -5.70 23.93
CA ARG A 238 -4.74 -4.63 23.70
C ARG A 238 -4.20 -3.62 22.70
N VAL A 239 -5.03 -3.18 21.76
CA VAL A 239 -4.65 -2.20 20.73
C VAL A 239 -5.27 -0.85 21.08
N VAL A 240 -4.42 0.17 21.24
CA VAL A 240 -4.81 1.57 21.35
C VAL A 240 -4.73 2.20 19.96
N THR A 241 -5.86 2.71 19.48
CA THR A 241 -5.97 3.48 18.25
C THR A 241 -6.15 4.95 18.60
N ALA A 242 -5.37 5.82 17.95
CA ALA A 242 -5.42 7.27 18.10
C ALA A 242 -5.57 7.90 16.73
N ASP A 243 -6.64 8.67 16.53
CA ASP A 243 -6.82 9.50 15.34
C ASP A 243 -6.41 10.95 15.69
N PRO A 244 -5.36 11.51 15.06
CA PRO A 244 -4.91 12.85 15.36
C PRO A 244 -5.93 13.92 14.94
N VAL A 245 -5.88 15.06 15.61
CA VAL A 245 -6.63 16.27 15.21
C VAL A 245 -5.66 17.17 14.45
N ILE A 246 -6.00 17.53 13.22
CA ILE A 246 -5.15 18.36 12.34
C ILE A 246 -5.89 19.68 12.09
N ASP A 247 -5.28 20.79 12.48
CA ASP A 247 -5.87 22.14 12.37
C ASP A 247 -7.29 22.24 12.99
N GLY A 248 -7.50 21.54 14.12
CA GLY A 248 -8.80 21.47 14.80
C GLY A 248 -9.82 20.50 14.17
N LEU A 249 -9.49 19.88 13.03
CA LEU A 249 -10.37 18.93 12.35
C LEU A 249 -10.05 17.49 12.80
N PRO A 250 -11.07 16.69 13.22
CA PRO A 250 -10.85 15.29 13.53
C PRO A 250 -10.50 14.51 12.25
N THR A 251 -9.59 13.55 12.37
CA THR A 251 -9.26 12.62 11.28
C THR A 251 -9.96 11.28 11.48
N GLN A 252 -10.21 10.56 10.39
CA GLN A 252 -10.62 9.15 10.44
C GLN A 252 -9.83 8.36 9.41
N GLY A 253 -9.12 7.32 9.87
CA GLY A 253 -8.30 6.47 8.99
C GLY A 253 -6.87 6.96 8.79
N TRP A 254 -6.47 8.05 9.45
CA TRP A 254 -5.08 8.49 9.59
C TRP A 254 -4.55 8.13 10.98
N SER A 255 -4.78 6.89 11.38
CA SER A 255 -4.63 6.46 12.78
C SER A 255 -3.21 6.02 13.12
N THR A 256 -2.76 6.35 14.34
CA THR A 256 -1.69 5.62 15.01
C THR A 256 -2.28 4.43 15.78
N LYS A 257 -1.65 3.27 15.68
CA LYS A 257 -2.02 2.05 16.41
C LYS A 257 -0.86 1.59 17.28
N ILE A 258 -1.12 1.32 18.55
CA ILE A 258 -0.12 0.88 19.53
C ILE A 258 -0.65 -0.37 20.22
N SER A 259 0.09 -1.46 20.11
CA SER A 259 -0.22 -2.75 20.71
C SER A 259 0.50 -2.88 22.05
N VAL A 260 -0.26 -3.11 23.12
CA VAL A 260 0.22 -3.23 24.50
C VAL A 260 0.01 -4.67 24.98
N GLY A 261 1.08 -5.31 25.44
CA GLY A 261 1.03 -6.67 25.99
C GLY A 261 0.42 -6.72 27.40
N ALA A 262 0.15 -7.94 27.89
CA ALA A 262 -0.37 -8.20 29.24
C ALA A 262 0.53 -7.64 30.37
N ASP A 263 1.80 -7.36 30.07
CA ASP A 263 2.78 -6.75 30.98
C ASP A 263 2.81 -5.22 30.91
N SER A 264 1.82 -4.59 30.29
CA SER A 264 1.70 -3.14 30.08
C SER A 264 2.85 -2.51 29.27
N ARG A 265 3.61 -3.30 28.51
CA ARG A 265 4.65 -2.78 27.62
C ARG A 265 4.16 -2.70 26.19
N VAL A 266 4.62 -1.70 25.44
CA VAL A 266 4.39 -1.63 23.99
C VAL A 266 5.13 -2.78 23.31
N VAL A 267 4.42 -3.58 22.54
CA VAL A 267 4.96 -4.76 21.82
C VAL A 267 4.99 -4.56 20.31
N ALA A 268 4.12 -3.71 19.79
CA ALA A 268 4.13 -3.28 18.40
C ALA A 268 3.47 -1.91 18.26
N GLY A 269 3.71 -1.23 17.15
CA GLY A 269 2.98 -0.02 16.80
C GLY A 269 3.25 0.42 15.37
N SER A 270 2.33 1.20 14.81
CA SER A 270 2.49 1.79 13.49
C SER A 270 1.71 3.08 13.34
N GLY A 271 2.12 3.90 12.37
CA GLY A 271 1.44 5.15 12.05
C GLY A 271 2.28 6.03 11.13
N GLU A 272 2.00 7.31 11.17
CA GLU A 272 2.70 8.35 10.41
C GLU A 272 3.41 9.29 11.38
N LEU A 273 4.69 9.58 11.13
CA LEU A 273 5.48 10.43 12.03
C LEU A 273 5.42 11.91 11.64
N LYS A 274 5.38 12.22 10.35
CA LYS A 274 5.36 13.60 9.87
C LYS A 274 3.93 14.12 9.81
N ALA A 275 3.66 15.21 10.52
CA ALA A 275 2.38 15.89 10.44
C ALA A 275 2.13 16.42 9.02
N PRO A 276 0.94 16.15 8.42
CA PRO A 276 0.57 16.74 7.14
C PRO A 276 0.56 18.27 7.19
N VAL A 277 0.98 18.92 6.11
CA VAL A 277 1.05 20.38 5.99
C VAL A 277 -0.17 20.86 5.22
N ARG A 278 -0.77 21.97 5.66
CA ARG A 278 -1.91 22.61 4.99
C ARG A 278 -1.54 22.93 3.54
N ALA A 279 -2.38 22.51 2.60
CA ALA A 279 -2.15 22.63 1.17
C ALA A 279 -3.16 23.63 0.55
N ALA A 280 -4.29 23.14 0.05
CA ALA A 280 -5.29 23.95 -0.66
C ALA A 280 -6.62 24.03 0.09
N GLU A 281 -7.42 25.05 -0.22
CA GLU A 281 -8.85 25.06 0.11
C GLU A 281 -9.62 24.28 -0.95
N GLN A 282 -10.47 23.36 -0.53
CA GLN A 282 -11.34 22.61 -1.43
C GLN A 282 -12.80 23.01 -1.21
N PRO A 283 -13.59 23.26 -2.28
CA PRO A 283 -15.03 23.39 -2.16
C PRO A 283 -15.63 22.14 -1.52
N VAL A 284 -16.53 22.33 -0.55
CA VAL A 284 -17.17 21.23 0.17
C VAL A 284 -18.68 21.27 0.07
N VAL A 285 -19.28 20.08 -0.02
CA VAL A 285 -20.73 19.92 0.10
C VAL A 285 -21.16 19.79 1.56
N GLY A 286 -22.44 20.11 1.84
CA GLY A 286 -23.04 19.89 3.15
C GLY A 286 -23.21 18.41 3.52
N ALA A 287 -23.39 18.14 4.82
CA ALA A 287 -23.49 16.78 5.34
C ALA A 287 -24.66 15.98 4.75
N ALA A 288 -25.79 16.64 4.46
CA ALA A 288 -26.94 15.99 3.84
C ALA A 288 -26.64 15.48 2.42
N GLU A 289 -25.96 16.29 1.60
CA GLU A 289 -25.55 15.89 0.25
C GLU A 289 -24.48 14.80 0.30
N ALA A 290 -23.52 14.89 1.23
CA ALA A 290 -22.55 13.82 1.45
C ALA A 290 -23.22 12.51 1.87
N LEU A 291 -24.19 12.54 2.78
CA LEU A 291 -24.94 11.34 3.17
C LEU A 291 -25.73 10.75 1.98
N ALA A 292 -26.31 11.60 1.13
CA ALA A 292 -26.98 11.18 -0.09
C ALA A 292 -26.00 10.53 -1.09
N ARG A 293 -24.78 11.05 -1.22
CA ARG A 293 -23.70 10.43 -2.02
C ARG A 293 -23.30 9.07 -1.47
N LEU A 294 -23.14 8.95 -0.15
CA LEU A 294 -22.83 7.69 0.53
C LEU A 294 -23.90 6.62 0.25
N ASN A 295 -25.18 6.99 0.36
CA ASN A 295 -26.29 6.08 0.08
C ASN A 295 -26.42 5.71 -1.41
N ARG A 296 -26.07 6.61 -2.32
CA ARG A 296 -26.01 6.28 -3.77
C ARG A 296 -24.90 5.28 -4.08
N ALA A 297 -23.74 5.42 -3.44
CA ALA A 297 -22.62 4.51 -3.62
C ALA A 297 -22.89 3.10 -3.06
N SER A 298 -23.63 3.00 -1.95
CA SER A 298 -24.00 1.71 -1.35
C SER A 298 -25.15 0.99 -2.08
N GLY A 299 -25.84 1.65 -3.01
CA GLY A 299 -26.95 1.11 -3.79
C GLY A 299 -26.56 0.41 -5.10
N GLY A 300 -25.34 -0.16 -5.20
CA GLY A 300 -24.78 -0.74 -6.43
C GLY A 300 -25.79 -1.58 -7.25
N SER A 301 -25.86 -1.25 -8.56
CA SER A 301 -26.63 -1.88 -9.65
C SER A 301 -27.75 -2.83 -9.20
N GLY A 302 -28.96 -2.28 -9.06
CA GLY A 302 -30.11 -3.00 -8.53
C GLY A 302 -30.28 -4.38 -9.15
N ALA A 303 -30.42 -5.39 -8.30
CA ALA A 303 -31.06 -6.71 -8.45
C ALA A 303 -30.86 -7.56 -9.73
N ALA A 304 -30.16 -7.08 -10.77
CA ALA A 304 -30.17 -7.67 -12.12
C ALA A 304 -28.79 -8.13 -12.60
N ASP A 305 -27.69 -7.66 -11.99
CA ASP A 305 -26.33 -8.04 -12.38
C ASP A 305 -25.61 -8.86 -11.29
N THR A 306 -26.31 -9.85 -10.72
CA THR A 306 -25.59 -11.00 -10.16
C THR A 306 -25.00 -11.78 -11.32
N GLY A 307 -23.81 -11.35 -11.79
CA GLY A 307 -22.95 -12.21 -12.58
C GLY A 307 -22.81 -13.57 -11.88
N PRO A 308 -22.71 -14.68 -12.62
CA PRO A 308 -22.76 -16.00 -12.03
C PRO A 308 -21.67 -16.08 -10.95
N SER A 309 -22.08 -16.28 -9.70
CA SER A 309 -21.23 -16.84 -8.66
C SER A 309 -20.99 -18.31 -9.00
N GLY A 310 -20.44 -18.57 -10.18
CA GLY A 310 -20.07 -19.87 -10.66
C GLY A 310 -18.80 -20.26 -9.93
N CYS A 311 -18.88 -21.32 -9.14
CA CYS A 311 -17.70 -21.97 -8.58
C CYS A 311 -16.69 -22.16 -9.73
N ALA A 312 -15.47 -21.64 -9.59
CA ALA A 312 -14.41 -22.02 -10.50
C ALA A 312 -14.22 -23.54 -10.37
N THR A 313 -14.62 -24.29 -11.39
CA THR A 313 -14.40 -25.73 -11.43
C THR A 313 -12.92 -25.98 -11.69
N SER A 314 -12.30 -26.85 -10.91
CA SER A 314 -10.95 -27.34 -11.17
C SER A 314 -10.86 -27.87 -12.61
N VAL A 315 -9.87 -27.42 -13.39
CA VAL A 315 -9.54 -28.05 -14.67
C VAL A 315 -8.89 -29.40 -14.34
N PRO A 316 -9.37 -30.54 -14.87
CA PRO A 316 -8.77 -31.84 -14.59
C PRO A 316 -7.29 -31.86 -15.00
N LEU A 317 -6.43 -32.45 -14.15
CA LEU A 317 -5.00 -32.64 -14.41
C LEU A 317 -4.73 -33.61 -15.57
N SER A 318 -5.75 -34.26 -16.12
CA SER A 318 -5.67 -35.08 -17.33
C SER A 318 -6.97 -34.95 -18.14
N PRO A 319 -6.89 -34.75 -19.47
CA PRO A 319 -8.04 -34.46 -20.32
C PRO A 319 -9.05 -35.62 -20.46
N ASP A 320 -8.69 -36.84 -20.03
CA ASP A 320 -9.47 -38.06 -20.26
C ASP A 320 -10.22 -38.58 -19.02
N SER A 321 -10.24 -37.83 -17.91
CA SER A 321 -11.00 -38.21 -16.71
C SER A 321 -12.32 -37.43 -16.65
N PRO A 322 -13.45 -37.98 -17.11
CA PRO A 322 -14.75 -37.33 -16.93
C PRO A 322 -15.09 -37.25 -15.44
N VAL A 323 -15.50 -36.07 -14.99
CA VAL A 323 -16.15 -35.90 -13.68
C VAL A 323 -17.40 -36.79 -13.64
N GLY A 324 -17.49 -37.66 -12.64
CA GLY A 324 -18.60 -38.60 -12.52
C GLY A 324 -19.88 -37.89 -12.09
N PRO A 325 -21.08 -38.39 -12.47
CA PRO A 325 -22.33 -37.91 -11.91
C PRO A 325 -22.38 -38.31 -10.42
N GLY A 326 -21.91 -37.41 -9.56
CA GLY A 326 -21.74 -37.64 -8.12
C GLY A 326 -20.63 -36.81 -7.48
N ASP A 327 -19.71 -36.27 -8.27
CA ASP A 327 -18.69 -35.34 -7.79
C ASP A 327 -19.33 -33.97 -7.54
N THR A 328 -19.87 -33.80 -6.34
CA THR A 328 -20.39 -32.51 -5.90
C THR A 328 -19.17 -31.59 -5.75
N PRO A 329 -19.04 -30.47 -6.50
CA PRO A 329 -17.96 -29.53 -6.24
C PRO A 329 -18.02 -29.10 -4.76
N PRO A 330 -16.88 -28.82 -4.10
CA PRO A 330 -16.83 -28.45 -2.67
C PRO A 330 -17.50 -27.10 -2.36
N CYS A 331 -18.27 -26.57 -3.29
CA CYS A 331 -18.91 -25.27 -3.31
C CYS A 331 -20.41 -25.52 -3.54
N ASN A 332 -21.24 -25.11 -2.57
CA ASN A 332 -22.70 -25.18 -2.72
C ASN A 332 -23.12 -24.26 -3.89
N PRO A 333 -23.74 -24.78 -4.95
CA PRO A 333 -24.20 -23.96 -6.09
C PRO A 333 -25.42 -23.10 -5.74
N GLU A 334 -26.06 -23.33 -4.59
CA GLU A 334 -27.17 -22.49 -4.15
C GLU A 334 -26.67 -21.07 -3.79
N PRO A 335 -27.30 -20.02 -4.33
CA PRO A 335 -27.03 -18.67 -3.89
C PRO A 335 -27.24 -18.59 -2.39
N ARG A 336 -26.18 -18.25 -1.63
CA ARG A 336 -26.35 -17.96 -0.20
C ARG A 336 -27.44 -16.87 -0.08
N PRO A 337 -28.44 -17.05 0.81
CA PRO A 337 -29.50 -16.06 0.98
C PRO A 337 -28.87 -14.68 1.19
N MET A 338 -29.15 -13.75 0.28
CA MET A 338 -28.67 -12.38 0.43
C MET A 338 -29.29 -11.79 1.69
N LYS A 339 -28.47 -11.20 2.55
CA LYS A 339 -28.97 -10.49 3.72
C LYS A 339 -29.88 -9.34 3.23
N PRO A 340 -31.07 -9.15 3.83
CA PRO A 340 -31.98 -8.09 3.41
C PRO A 340 -31.35 -6.71 3.59
N PRO A 341 -31.82 -5.69 2.86
CA PRO A 341 -31.33 -4.33 3.00
C PRO A 341 -31.55 -3.88 4.44
N ARG A 342 -30.55 -3.22 5.02
CA ARG A 342 -30.68 -2.67 6.38
C ARG A 342 -30.51 -1.17 6.38
N THR A 343 -31.32 -0.53 7.20
CA THR A 343 -31.17 0.89 7.51
C THR A 343 -30.39 1.04 8.80
N GLU A 344 -29.38 1.91 8.78
CA GLU A 344 -28.60 2.24 9.96
C GLU A 344 -28.76 3.72 10.31
N THR A 345 -28.84 4.01 11.60
CA THR A 345 -29.17 5.35 12.10
C THR A 345 -27.92 6.19 12.28
N VAL A 346 -27.85 7.34 11.62
CA VAL A 346 -26.82 8.36 11.80
C VAL A 346 -27.26 9.32 12.91
N LYS A 347 -26.49 9.33 14.00
CA LYS A 347 -26.71 10.11 15.23
C LYS A 347 -26.02 11.47 15.23
N GLY A 348 -25.09 11.69 14.32
CA GLY A 348 -24.34 12.93 14.22
C GLY A 348 -23.44 12.95 12.99
N ALA A 349 -23.00 14.15 12.62
CA ALA A 349 -22.00 14.34 11.59
C ALA A 349 -21.11 15.51 11.95
N VAL A 350 -19.81 15.37 11.70
CA VAL A 350 -18.83 16.46 11.83
C VAL A 350 -18.00 16.54 10.55
N LEU A 351 -17.63 17.76 10.17
CA LEU A 351 -16.65 17.96 9.13
C LEU A 351 -15.26 17.65 9.71
N GLY A 352 -14.54 16.77 9.05
CA GLY A 352 -13.22 16.31 9.43
C GLY A 352 -12.37 16.01 8.20
N LEU A 353 -11.42 15.10 8.38
CA LEU A 353 -10.42 14.76 7.38
C LEU A 353 -10.32 13.24 7.20
N ALA A 354 -10.09 12.82 5.97
CA ALA A 354 -9.86 11.42 5.62
C ALA A 354 -8.65 11.28 4.69
N PRO A 355 -7.95 10.13 4.69
CA PRO A 355 -6.91 9.84 3.72
C PRO A 355 -7.42 10.03 2.29
N GLY A 356 -6.66 10.76 1.48
CA GLY A 356 -6.96 11.02 0.08
C GLY A 356 -5.73 11.42 -0.70
N THR A 357 -5.96 11.96 -1.88
CA THR A 357 -4.90 12.47 -2.76
C THR A 357 -4.96 14.00 -2.80
N VAL A 358 -3.82 14.64 -2.57
CA VAL A 358 -3.62 16.09 -2.67
C VAL A 358 -2.45 16.31 -3.61
N ASP A 359 -2.68 17.00 -4.72
CA ASP A 359 -1.67 17.27 -5.76
C ASP A 359 -0.92 16.02 -6.26
N GLY A 360 -1.65 14.91 -6.42
CA GLY A 360 -1.10 13.62 -6.87
C GLY A 360 -0.31 12.85 -5.81
N ALA A 361 -0.17 13.39 -4.60
CA ALA A 361 0.48 12.75 -3.45
C ALA A 361 -0.53 12.34 -2.38
N ARG A 362 -0.13 11.43 -1.49
CA ARG A 362 -0.95 11.04 -0.33
C ARG A 362 -1.12 12.25 0.61
N GLY A 363 -2.33 12.44 1.11
CA GLY A 363 -2.65 13.50 2.05
C GLY A 363 -3.96 13.26 2.77
N LEU A 364 -4.51 14.33 3.31
CA LEU A 364 -5.82 14.39 3.94
C LEU A 364 -6.72 15.34 3.16
N VAL A 365 -7.93 14.89 2.87
CA VAL A 365 -8.96 15.67 2.19
C VAL A 365 -10.15 15.89 3.12
N PRO A 366 -10.91 16.99 2.96
CA PRO A 366 -12.15 17.21 3.70
C PRO A 366 -13.12 16.03 3.55
N ALA A 367 -13.71 15.60 4.66
CA ALA A 367 -14.66 14.50 4.71
C ALA A 367 -15.71 14.72 5.81
N TRP A 368 -16.93 14.25 5.57
CA TRP A 368 -17.95 14.12 6.59
C TRP A 368 -17.77 12.80 7.34
N LEU A 369 -17.65 12.92 8.66
CA LEU A 369 -17.56 11.79 9.58
C LEU A 369 -18.93 11.60 10.23
N PHE A 370 -19.67 10.59 9.77
CA PHE A 370 -21.00 10.25 10.27
C PHE A 370 -20.88 9.27 11.44
N GLU A 371 -21.43 9.65 12.60
CA GLU A 371 -21.57 8.74 13.72
C GLU A 371 -22.81 7.88 13.52
N VAL A 372 -22.61 6.59 13.30
CA VAL A 372 -23.66 5.59 13.10
C VAL A 372 -23.88 4.83 14.40
N ALA A 373 -25.13 4.73 14.83
CA ALA A 373 -25.50 3.98 16.02
C ALA A 373 -25.05 2.52 15.93
N GLY A 374 -24.56 1.99 17.04
CA GLY A 374 -24.27 0.56 17.14
C GLY A 374 -25.55 -0.27 17.13
N SER A 375 -25.46 -1.48 16.59
CA SER A 375 -26.54 -2.47 16.65
C SER A 375 -26.58 -3.14 18.02
N GLU A 376 -27.78 -3.46 18.51
CA GLU A 376 -28.00 -4.31 19.71
C GLU A 376 -27.28 -3.80 20.98
N GLY A 377 -27.19 -2.48 21.15
CA GLY A 377 -26.49 -1.87 22.30
C GLY A 377 -24.96 -1.87 22.17
N GLY A 378 -24.43 -2.32 21.02
CA GLY A 378 -23.02 -2.16 20.67
C GLY A 378 -22.62 -0.70 20.51
N PRO A 379 -21.31 -0.40 20.48
CA PRO A 379 -20.85 0.96 20.35
C PRO A 379 -21.14 1.57 18.98
N ALA A 380 -21.29 2.91 18.96
CA ALA A 380 -21.32 3.67 17.72
C ALA A 380 -20.02 3.54 16.92
N ARG A 381 -20.14 3.70 15.60
CA ARG A 381 -19.01 3.66 14.66
C ARG A 381 -19.03 4.87 13.72
N THR A 382 -17.87 5.26 13.23
CA THR A 382 -17.75 6.34 12.25
C THR A 382 -17.79 5.78 10.84
N VAL A 383 -18.62 6.38 9.98
CA VAL A 383 -18.62 6.16 8.53
C VAL A 383 -18.17 7.45 7.84
N VAL A 384 -17.28 7.34 6.87
CA VAL A 384 -16.60 8.47 6.24
C VAL A 384 -17.11 8.66 4.82
N GLN A 385 -17.42 9.89 4.45
CA GLN A 385 -17.68 10.28 3.07
C GLN A 385 -16.85 11.52 2.72
N PRO A 386 -16.01 11.49 1.67
CA PRO A 386 -15.34 12.67 1.15
C PRO A 386 -16.31 13.83 0.89
N ALA A 387 -15.93 15.03 1.33
CA ALA A 387 -16.77 16.22 1.30
C ALA A 387 -16.53 17.11 0.08
N GLY A 388 -15.46 16.86 -0.70
CA GLY A 388 -15.17 17.65 -1.90
C GLY A 388 -16.34 17.64 -2.91
N GLU A 389 -16.58 18.76 -3.57
CA GLU A 389 -17.65 18.86 -4.58
C GLU A 389 -17.49 17.80 -5.69
N ASP A 390 -16.25 17.59 -6.14
CA ASP A 390 -15.87 16.56 -7.12
C ASP A 390 -15.70 15.16 -6.52
N ALA A 391 -15.83 15.01 -5.20
CA ALA A 391 -15.62 13.75 -4.49
C ALA A 391 -16.82 12.79 -4.56
N ALA A 392 -17.78 13.07 -5.46
CA ALA A 392 -18.74 12.06 -5.88
C ALA A 392 -17.97 10.92 -6.55
N GLY A 393 -17.72 9.85 -5.80
CA GLY A 393 -16.98 8.65 -6.16
C GLY A 393 -17.59 7.85 -7.30
N THR A 394 -17.68 8.46 -8.46
CA THR A 394 -17.24 7.78 -9.67
C THR A 394 -15.79 8.26 -9.82
N PRO A 395 -14.77 7.42 -10.13
CA PRO A 395 -13.73 7.97 -11.01
C PRO A 395 -14.52 8.68 -12.09
N SER A 396 -14.27 9.95 -12.36
CA SER A 396 -14.88 10.57 -13.52
C SER A 396 -14.55 9.62 -14.67
N ALA A 397 -15.51 8.77 -15.03
CA ALA A 397 -15.82 8.48 -16.39
C ALA A 397 -16.09 9.88 -16.90
N SER A 398 -14.99 10.55 -17.24
CA SER A 398 -15.00 11.63 -18.18
C SER A 398 -16.01 11.18 -19.22
N LYS A 399 -16.83 12.09 -19.72
CA LYS A 399 -17.71 11.75 -20.83
C LYS A 399 -16.94 11.16 -22.06
N GLY A 400 -15.60 11.08 -22.04
CA GLY A 400 -14.79 10.16 -22.84
C GLY A 400 -14.32 8.95 -22.03
N GLY A 401 -14.45 7.75 -22.63
CA GLY A 401 -14.31 6.42 -22.02
C GLY A 401 -13.06 6.12 -21.17
N ARG A 402 -12.82 4.83 -20.92
CA ARG A 402 -11.65 4.37 -20.15
C ARG A 402 -10.38 4.93 -20.78
N THR A 403 -9.39 5.35 -19.99
CA THR A 403 -8.10 5.80 -20.55
C THR A 403 -6.99 4.82 -20.22
N VAL A 404 -5.97 4.77 -21.09
CA VAL A 404 -4.79 3.93 -20.91
C VAL A 404 -3.54 4.82 -20.89
N PRO A 405 -2.56 4.55 -20.00
CA PRO A 405 -1.33 5.33 -19.96
C PRO A 405 -0.39 4.93 -21.11
N GLY A 406 0.23 5.93 -21.73
CA GLY A 406 1.38 5.70 -22.61
C GLY A 406 2.63 5.32 -21.81
N PHE A 407 3.61 4.67 -22.46
CA PHE A 407 4.93 4.41 -21.88
C PHE A 407 6.09 4.98 -22.69
N ALA A 408 5.89 5.34 -23.96
CA ALA A 408 6.89 6.01 -24.79
C ALA A 408 6.24 6.81 -25.92
N TYR A 409 7.00 7.68 -26.59
CA TYR A 409 6.53 8.38 -27.78
C TYR A 409 7.62 8.52 -28.85
N GLN A 410 7.16 8.68 -30.09
CA GLN A 410 7.96 9.06 -31.25
C GLN A 410 7.32 10.25 -31.95
N GLU A 411 8.12 11.21 -32.38
CA GLU A 411 7.67 12.31 -33.22
C GLU A 411 8.33 12.31 -34.60
N ALA A 412 7.54 12.64 -35.62
CA ALA A 412 7.98 12.93 -36.97
C ALA A 412 7.26 14.18 -37.47
N ASP A 413 7.99 15.29 -37.58
CA ASP A 413 7.44 16.63 -37.85
C ASP A 413 6.31 17.03 -36.89
N ARG A 414 5.06 16.97 -37.36
CA ARG A 414 3.85 17.25 -36.59
C ARG A 414 3.12 16.00 -36.15
N LYS A 415 3.57 14.81 -36.53
CA LYS A 415 2.96 13.55 -36.12
C LYS A 415 3.57 13.11 -34.80
N LEU A 416 2.73 13.02 -33.77
CA LEU A 416 3.09 12.43 -32.48
C LEU A 416 2.47 11.03 -32.40
N THR A 417 3.29 10.02 -32.17
CA THR A 417 2.89 8.63 -31.96
C THR A 417 3.22 8.23 -30.54
N VAL A 418 2.27 7.62 -29.84
CA VAL A 418 2.42 7.19 -28.45
C VAL A 418 2.25 5.68 -28.37
N ASP A 419 3.18 5.03 -27.68
CA ASP A 419 3.19 3.59 -27.44
C ASP A 419 2.54 3.29 -26.09
N PHE A 420 1.68 2.28 -26.05
CA PHE A 420 0.88 1.92 -24.88
C PHE A 420 0.53 0.44 -24.86
N TRP A 421 0.12 -0.07 -23.70
CA TRP A 421 -0.46 -1.41 -23.58
C TRP A 421 -1.98 -1.33 -23.73
N GLY A 422 -2.53 -1.99 -24.74
CA GLY A 422 -3.95 -1.99 -25.06
C GLY A 422 -4.52 -3.41 -25.19
N SER A 423 -5.78 -3.59 -24.79
CA SER A 423 -6.59 -4.73 -25.20
C SER A 423 -6.95 -4.69 -26.69
N VAL A 424 -6.86 -5.83 -27.36
CA VAL A 424 -7.36 -6.05 -28.74
C VAL A 424 -8.89 -5.95 -28.87
N CYS A 425 -9.62 -6.00 -27.76
CA CYS A 425 -11.07 -5.88 -27.72
C CYS A 425 -11.57 -4.41 -27.75
N SER A 426 -10.66 -3.44 -27.73
CA SER A 426 -11.00 -2.02 -27.75
C SER A 426 -10.47 -1.33 -29.01
N THR A 427 -10.97 -0.12 -29.26
CA THR A 427 -10.40 0.86 -30.20
C THR A 427 -9.82 2.01 -29.39
N TYR A 428 -8.80 2.68 -29.95
CA TYR A 428 -8.04 3.70 -29.25
C TYR A 428 -7.97 5.00 -30.05
N ALA A 429 -8.10 6.12 -29.35
CA ALA A 429 -7.93 7.46 -29.92
C ALA A 429 -6.97 8.28 -29.06
N LEU A 430 -6.05 9.01 -29.71
CA LEU A 430 -5.11 9.92 -29.06
C LEU A 430 -5.60 11.35 -29.17
N GLU A 431 -5.84 12.00 -28.04
CA GLU A 431 -6.02 13.45 -27.96
C GLU A 431 -4.70 14.10 -27.53
N ALA A 432 -4.30 15.18 -28.21
CA ALA A 432 -3.15 15.98 -27.85
C ALA A 432 -3.58 17.43 -27.59
N ARG A 433 -3.25 17.96 -26.41
CA ARG A 433 -3.46 19.36 -26.03
C ARG A 433 -2.11 20.05 -25.97
N GLU A 434 -1.94 21.06 -26.83
CA GLU A 434 -0.68 21.79 -26.94
C GLU A 434 -0.68 23.04 -26.07
N GLU A 435 0.36 23.15 -25.25
CA GLU A 435 0.66 24.30 -24.42
C GLU A 435 2.08 24.80 -24.73
N ALA A 436 2.45 25.97 -24.19
CA ALA A 436 3.72 26.63 -24.52
C ALA A 436 4.96 25.79 -24.16
N GLY A 437 4.88 24.93 -23.14
CA GLY A 437 6.01 24.11 -22.65
C GLY A 437 5.80 22.59 -22.74
N SER A 438 4.60 22.14 -23.08
CA SER A 438 4.24 20.73 -23.04
C SER A 438 3.13 20.38 -24.02
N VAL A 439 3.06 19.11 -24.38
CA VAL A 439 1.95 18.52 -25.11
C VAL A 439 1.36 17.44 -24.21
N THR A 440 0.17 17.69 -23.69
CA THR A 440 -0.54 16.74 -22.84
C THR A 440 -1.32 15.77 -23.71
N VAL A 441 -1.06 14.48 -23.57
CA VAL A 441 -1.67 13.42 -24.38
C VAL A 441 -2.63 12.56 -23.57
N ARG A 442 -3.72 12.11 -24.20
CA ARG A 442 -4.73 11.22 -23.60
C ARG A 442 -5.13 10.13 -24.58
N ILE A 443 -4.92 8.88 -24.20
CA ILE A 443 -5.37 7.72 -24.98
C ILE A 443 -6.71 7.24 -24.43
N THR A 444 -7.75 7.29 -25.24
CA THR A 444 -9.10 6.83 -24.88
C THR A 444 -9.34 5.42 -25.44
N ASP A 445 -9.59 4.47 -24.55
CA ASP A 445 -10.08 3.11 -24.82
C ASP A 445 -11.60 3.12 -24.98
N THR A 446 -12.06 2.59 -26.11
CA THR A 446 -13.48 2.33 -26.37
C THR A 446 -13.68 0.83 -26.64
N PRO A 447 -14.37 0.08 -25.77
CA PRO A 447 -14.67 -1.33 -26.00
C PRO A 447 -15.47 -1.52 -27.29
N LYS A 448 -15.08 -2.50 -28.12
CA LYS A 448 -15.83 -2.85 -29.33
C LYS A 448 -17.18 -3.50 -29.01
N GLU A 449 -17.22 -4.28 -27.94
CA GLU A 449 -18.42 -4.98 -27.45
C GLU A 449 -18.62 -4.68 -25.95
N PRO A 450 -19.39 -3.63 -25.60
CA PRO A 450 -19.68 -3.30 -24.21
C PRO A 450 -20.34 -4.47 -23.46
N GLY A 451 -19.88 -4.76 -22.24
CA GLY A 451 -20.43 -5.83 -21.40
C GLY A 451 -19.86 -7.23 -21.63
N ARG A 452 -19.04 -7.44 -22.68
CA ARG A 452 -18.35 -8.72 -22.90
C ARG A 452 -16.97 -8.71 -22.25
N ALA A 453 -16.66 -9.74 -21.46
CA ALA A 453 -15.34 -9.92 -20.88
C ALA A 453 -14.30 -10.15 -21.98
N CYS A 454 -13.21 -9.37 -21.98
CA CYS A 454 -12.08 -9.59 -22.86
C CYS A 454 -11.04 -10.45 -22.14
N ILE A 455 -10.99 -11.74 -22.47
CA ILE A 455 -10.09 -12.72 -21.84
C ILE A 455 -8.67 -12.63 -22.43
N MET A 456 -8.45 -11.86 -23.50
CA MET A 456 -7.15 -11.74 -24.15
C MET A 456 -6.21 -10.76 -23.43
N LEU A 457 -4.92 -11.11 -23.40
CA LEU A 457 -3.83 -10.31 -22.84
C LEU A 457 -3.67 -8.97 -23.59
N ALA A 458 -3.28 -7.93 -22.85
CA ALA A 458 -2.92 -6.64 -23.44
C ALA A 458 -1.71 -6.79 -24.36
N GLN A 459 -1.73 -6.11 -25.49
CA GLN A 459 -0.64 -6.06 -26.47
C GLN A 459 -0.06 -4.66 -26.52
N GLU A 460 1.21 -4.57 -26.91
CA GLU A 460 1.84 -3.31 -27.23
C GLU A 460 1.22 -2.75 -28.50
N MET A 461 0.75 -1.51 -28.43
CA MET A 461 0.02 -0.83 -29.49
C MET A 461 0.49 0.61 -29.63
N THR A 462 0.25 1.19 -30.79
CA THR A 462 0.59 2.59 -31.08
C THR A 462 -0.64 3.35 -31.55
N VAL A 463 -0.73 4.61 -31.18
CA VAL A 463 -1.76 5.53 -31.64
C VAL A 463 -1.13 6.88 -31.95
N SER A 464 -1.60 7.57 -32.99
CA SER A 464 -1.01 8.84 -33.43
C SER A 464 -2.02 9.98 -33.43
N ALA A 465 -1.52 11.19 -33.25
CA ALA A 465 -2.23 12.45 -33.43
C ALA A 465 -1.35 13.43 -34.23
N THR A 466 -1.98 14.39 -34.89
CA THR A 466 -1.28 15.48 -35.58
C THR A 466 -1.33 16.74 -34.74
N LEU A 467 -0.16 17.26 -34.39
CA LEU A 467 0.03 18.53 -33.69
C LEU A 467 -0.20 19.71 -34.65
N GLN A 468 -0.66 20.82 -34.10
CA GLN A 468 -0.74 22.12 -34.76
C GLN A 468 0.65 22.62 -35.14
N GLN A 469 1.64 22.45 -34.25
CA GLN A 469 3.04 22.81 -34.48
C GLN A 469 3.97 21.62 -34.20
N PRO A 470 5.17 21.55 -34.82
CA PRO A 470 6.17 20.53 -34.50
C PRO A 470 6.46 20.47 -33.00
N LEU A 471 6.73 19.28 -32.45
CA LEU A 471 6.87 19.10 -30.99
C LEU A 471 7.96 20.02 -30.39
N GLY A 472 9.12 20.09 -31.05
CA GLY A 472 10.26 20.88 -30.59
C GLY A 472 10.76 20.39 -29.23
N GLU A 473 11.10 21.34 -28.34
CA GLU A 473 11.59 21.06 -26.98
C GLU A 473 10.45 20.79 -25.96
N ARG A 474 9.18 20.77 -26.40
CA ARG A 474 8.03 20.60 -25.51
C ARG A 474 7.97 19.16 -25.01
N LYS A 475 7.74 18.98 -23.71
CA LYS A 475 7.61 17.67 -23.10
C LYS A 475 6.25 17.05 -23.41
N VAL A 476 6.22 15.74 -23.68
CA VAL A 476 4.97 14.99 -23.80
C VAL A 476 4.57 14.48 -22.43
N ILE A 477 3.39 14.88 -21.95
CA ILE A 477 2.88 14.50 -20.62
C ILE A 477 1.65 13.61 -20.80
N ASP A 478 1.65 12.43 -20.21
CA ASP A 478 0.48 11.54 -20.21
C ASP A 478 -0.57 12.03 -19.20
N ALA A 479 -1.77 12.36 -19.68
CA ALA A 479 -2.86 12.91 -18.87
C ALA A 479 -3.43 11.90 -17.86
N THR A 480 -3.25 10.60 -18.10
CA THR A 480 -3.77 9.53 -17.22
C THR A 480 -2.88 9.35 -16.00
N SER A 481 -1.56 9.38 -16.17
CA SER A 481 -0.56 9.18 -15.12
C SER A 481 0.05 10.47 -14.58
N GLY A 482 -0.10 11.59 -15.29
CA GLY A 482 0.54 12.87 -14.99
C GLY A 482 2.06 12.88 -15.22
N LYS A 483 2.62 11.84 -15.85
CA LYS A 483 4.07 11.66 -16.00
C LYS A 483 4.56 12.06 -17.39
N PRO A 484 5.80 12.58 -17.52
CA PRO A 484 6.42 12.75 -18.82
C PRO A 484 6.69 11.38 -19.46
N LEU A 485 6.38 11.26 -20.75
CA LEU A 485 6.73 10.08 -21.54
C LEU A 485 8.16 10.21 -22.06
N PRO A 486 8.97 9.13 -22.02
CA PRO A 486 10.27 9.13 -22.67
C PRO A 486 10.12 9.08 -24.20
N ARG A 487 11.02 9.79 -24.89
CA ARG A 487 11.17 9.71 -26.35
C ARG A 487 11.93 8.43 -26.71
N GLN A 488 11.48 7.71 -27.75
CA GLN A 488 12.21 6.56 -28.29
C GLN A 488 13.33 6.96 -29.24
#